data_AF-A0A4R1QCN8-F1
#
_entry.id   AF-A0A4R1QCN8-F1
#
_cell.length_a   1.000
_cell.length_b   1.000
_cell.length_c   1.000
_cell.angle_alpha   90.00
_cell.angle_beta   90.00
_cell.angle_gamma   90.00
#
_symmetry.space_group_name_H-M   'P 1'
#
loop_
_entity.id
_entity.type
_entity.pdbx_description
1 polymer ?
#
loop_
_entity_poly.entity_id
_entity_poly.type
_entity_poly.pdbx_seq_one_letter_code
_entity_poly.pdbx_strand_id
1 'polypeptide(L)'
;MKIDLGYIGAMVARNDARMPSIHEIKNPLAGKQVEVIRNGEAYKITLSDEIKQVQGLMSMTVEEFFSKDINVQNADPTDIFSYRPQDQWLVFSQYLHESKYFDSLSDGELKKVESILQHITDGMDSLAKYAGINLFGIKKQQLNSYEAHLELASSTAALQHFSDTFLSGDVKTGFDQLIQDYVRHNTKKVMDYQSVEEIFYAARAKINPLNVPLTYQQARHLSMTNKLGKTIYTHEEIESVIKNYQEMFKEIKNEDDLSSVLLKAKEQLLEFVTKGISPKDADYQLAKNFVTQRSNDTFKRIENYWHMLLQEK
;
A
#
# COMPACT_ATOMS: atom_id res chain seq x y z
N MET A 1 -8.35 -14.62 -13.37
CA MET A 1 -8.15 -13.34 -14.07
C MET A 1 -6.70 -13.25 -14.53
N LYS A 2 -6.42 -12.71 -15.72
CA LYS A 2 -5.05 -12.37 -16.14
C LYS A 2 -4.82 -10.90 -15.80
N ILE A 3 -3.71 -10.56 -15.16
CA ILE A 3 -3.40 -9.17 -14.85
C ILE A 3 -3.18 -8.36 -16.14
N ASP A 4 -3.82 -7.20 -16.23
CA ASP A 4 -3.60 -6.23 -17.32
C ASP A 4 -2.71 -5.10 -16.78
N LEU A 5 -1.50 -4.99 -17.30
CA LEU A 5 -0.55 -3.94 -16.91
C LEU A 5 -0.93 -2.57 -17.49
N GLY A 6 -1.74 -2.52 -18.55
CA GLY A 6 -2.31 -1.31 -19.12
C GLY A 6 -3.49 -0.75 -18.33
N TYR A 7 -4.14 -1.55 -17.50
CA TYR A 7 -5.28 -1.12 -16.69
C TYR A 7 -4.83 -0.21 -15.53
N ILE A 8 -5.34 1.03 -15.50
CA ILE A 8 -5.01 2.04 -14.48
C ILE A 8 -6.25 2.59 -13.75
N GLY A 9 -7.37 1.86 -13.83
CA GLY A 9 -8.62 2.19 -13.16
C GLY A 9 -9.82 2.27 -14.11
N ALA A 10 -11.00 1.97 -13.58
CA ALA A 10 -12.25 1.88 -14.30
C ALA A 10 -12.70 3.25 -14.82
N MET A 11 -12.38 4.33 -14.10
CA MET A 11 -12.69 5.70 -14.53
C MET A 11 -11.92 6.06 -15.81
N VAL A 12 -10.64 5.70 -15.88
CA VAL A 12 -9.82 5.91 -17.08
C VAL A 12 -10.36 5.07 -18.23
N ALA A 13 -10.57 3.77 -18.00
CA ALA A 13 -11.11 2.87 -19.02
C ALA A 13 -12.46 3.35 -19.59
N ARG A 14 -13.34 3.87 -18.73
CA ARG A 14 -14.62 4.48 -19.15
C ARG A 14 -14.42 5.74 -19.98
N ASN A 15 -13.48 6.61 -19.62
CA ASN A 15 -13.19 7.83 -20.36
C ASN A 15 -12.57 7.53 -21.73
N ASP A 16 -11.65 6.55 -21.81
CA ASP A 16 -11.05 6.10 -23.06
C ASP A 16 -12.10 5.49 -24.00
N ALA A 17 -13.09 4.77 -23.47
CA ALA A 17 -14.20 4.26 -24.26
C ALA A 17 -15.12 5.39 -24.81
N ARG A 18 -15.26 6.50 -24.07
CA ARG A 18 -16.04 7.68 -24.50
C ARG A 18 -15.28 8.58 -25.47
N MET A 19 -13.96 8.62 -25.37
CA MET A 19 -13.07 9.38 -26.24
C MET A 19 -11.84 8.52 -26.58
N PRO A 20 -11.94 7.58 -27.55
CA PRO A 20 -10.77 6.84 -28.02
C PRO A 20 -9.74 7.86 -28.51
N SER A 21 -8.54 7.81 -27.93
CA SER A 21 -7.55 8.88 -27.99
C SER A 21 -7.40 9.50 -29.39
N ILE A 22 -7.81 10.76 -29.52
CA ILE A 22 -7.00 11.71 -30.29
C ILE A 22 -5.63 11.69 -29.59
N HIS A 23 -4.51 11.80 -30.30
CA HIS A 23 -3.11 11.88 -29.80
C HIS A 23 -2.23 10.68 -30.16
N GLU A 24 -2.08 10.41 -31.46
CA GLU A 24 -0.72 10.33 -31.99
C GLU A 24 -0.20 11.79 -32.07
N ILE A 25 0.48 12.27 -31.03
CA ILE A 25 1.35 13.45 -31.21
C ILE A 25 2.58 12.97 -31.98
N LYS A 26 2.42 12.78 -33.29
CA LYS A 26 3.56 12.64 -34.20
C LYS A 26 4.22 14.00 -34.28
N ASN A 27 5.29 14.21 -33.50
CA ASN A 27 6.11 15.41 -33.67
C ASN A 27 6.79 15.32 -35.05
N PRO A 28 6.44 16.20 -36.01
CA PRO A 28 6.88 16.09 -37.40
C PRO A 28 8.38 16.33 -37.60
N LEU A 29 9.09 16.73 -36.53
CA LEU A 29 10.51 17.07 -36.53
C LEU A 29 11.41 15.96 -35.96
N ALA A 30 10.84 14.89 -35.38
CA ALA A 30 11.59 13.75 -34.85
C ALA A 30 12.65 13.23 -35.85
N GLY A 31 13.93 13.23 -35.47
CA GLY A 31 15.03 12.72 -36.30
C GLY A 31 15.36 13.54 -37.55
N LYS A 32 14.74 14.72 -37.74
CA LYS A 32 15.05 15.61 -38.88
C LYS A 32 16.15 16.60 -38.53
N GLN A 33 17.01 16.88 -39.50
CA GLN A 33 17.89 18.05 -39.46
C GLN A 33 17.08 19.27 -39.87
N VAL A 34 17.14 20.33 -39.07
CA VAL A 34 16.50 21.60 -39.37
C VAL A 34 17.58 22.63 -39.67
N GLU A 35 17.51 23.25 -40.84
CA GLU A 35 18.33 24.40 -41.18
C GLU A 35 17.70 25.66 -40.58
N VAL A 36 18.47 26.39 -39.79
CA VAL A 36 18.06 27.66 -39.21
C VAL A 36 19.09 28.73 -39.55
N ILE A 37 18.62 29.96 -39.81
CA ILE A 37 19.51 31.08 -40.07
C ILE A 37 19.62 31.91 -38.80
N ARG A 38 20.85 32.11 -38.32
CA ARG A 38 21.15 33.00 -37.19
C ARG A 38 22.26 33.96 -37.63
N ASN A 39 22.04 35.26 -37.47
CA ASN A 39 22.99 36.30 -37.87
C ASN A 39 23.42 36.24 -39.36
N GLY A 40 22.51 35.83 -40.25
CA GLY A 40 22.79 35.74 -41.69
C GLY A 40 23.57 34.49 -42.13
N GLU A 41 23.94 33.61 -41.20
CA GLU A 41 24.58 32.33 -41.49
C GLU A 41 23.63 31.16 -41.28
N ALA A 42 23.71 30.16 -42.16
CA ALA A 42 22.90 28.94 -42.07
C ALA A 42 23.56 27.92 -41.14
N TYR A 43 22.81 27.45 -40.15
CA TYR A 43 23.21 26.43 -39.19
C TYR A 43 22.33 25.19 -39.38
N LYS A 44 22.95 24.00 -39.36
CA LYS A 44 22.22 22.72 -39.28
C LYS A 44 22.11 22.29 -37.83
N ILE A 45 20.88 22.19 -37.32
CA ILE A 45 20.61 21.65 -35.99
C ILE A 45 20.08 20.23 -36.16
N THR A 46 20.72 19.28 -35.49
CA THR A 46 20.21 17.91 -35.34
C THR A 46 19.46 17.84 -34.02
N LEU A 47 18.17 17.46 -34.05
CA LEU A 47 17.44 17.15 -32.82
C LEU A 47 18.09 15.92 -32.18
N SER A 48 18.58 16.11 -30.95
CA SER A 48 19.50 15.20 -30.28
C SER A 48 18.83 13.87 -29.88
N ASP A 49 19.61 12.82 -29.60
CA ASP A 49 19.07 11.48 -29.27
C ASP A 49 18.21 11.48 -28.00
N GLU A 50 18.38 12.47 -27.12
CA GLU A 50 17.53 12.72 -25.96
C GLU A 50 16.08 13.00 -26.37
N ILE A 51 15.84 13.69 -27.50
CA ILE A 51 14.49 13.93 -28.01
C ILE A 51 13.86 12.65 -28.54
N LYS A 52 14.66 11.75 -29.14
CA LYS A 52 14.19 10.42 -29.55
C LYS A 52 13.86 9.53 -28.35
N GLN A 53 14.65 9.61 -27.27
CA GLN A 53 14.34 8.91 -26.01
C GLN A 53 13.06 9.45 -25.37
N VAL A 54 12.88 10.77 -25.31
CA VAL A 54 11.65 11.40 -24.79
C VAL A 54 10.45 11.02 -25.65
N GLN A 55 10.58 10.98 -26.98
CA GLN A 55 9.51 10.53 -27.88
C GLN A 55 9.21 9.05 -27.72
N GLY A 56 10.24 8.20 -27.59
CA GLY A 56 10.07 6.78 -27.32
C GLY A 56 9.32 6.54 -26.01
N LEU A 57 9.63 7.31 -24.96
CA LEU A 57 8.87 7.30 -23.70
C LEU A 57 7.44 7.80 -23.87
N MET A 58 7.21 8.82 -24.70
CA MET A 58 5.87 9.36 -24.97
C MET A 58 5.01 8.49 -25.89
N SER A 59 5.62 7.62 -26.70
CA SER A 59 4.91 6.69 -27.58
C SER A 59 4.66 5.32 -26.95
N MET A 60 5.22 5.06 -25.77
CA MET A 60 5.02 3.80 -25.08
C MET A 60 3.57 3.66 -24.63
N THR A 61 3.02 2.46 -24.80
CA THR A 61 1.74 2.13 -24.18
C THR A 61 1.91 2.10 -22.65
N VAL A 62 0.80 2.25 -21.93
CA VAL A 62 0.80 2.11 -20.46
C VAL A 62 1.32 0.72 -20.06
N GLU A 63 0.94 -0.33 -20.80
CA GLU A 63 1.44 -1.69 -20.61
C GLU A 63 2.97 -1.78 -20.79
N GLU A 64 3.51 -1.21 -21.87
CA GLU A 64 4.96 -1.18 -22.11
C GLU A 64 5.70 -0.40 -21.01
N PHE A 65 5.10 0.67 -20.49
CA PHE A 65 5.66 1.44 -19.39
C PHE A 65 5.75 0.62 -18.10
N PHE A 66 4.65 -0.02 -17.70
CA PHE A 66 4.62 -0.88 -16.51
C PHE A 66 5.44 -2.16 -16.66
N SER A 67 5.60 -2.70 -17.88
CA SER A 67 6.46 -3.87 -18.12
C SER A 67 7.93 -3.63 -17.73
N LYS A 68 8.36 -2.35 -17.69
CA LYS A 68 9.71 -1.95 -17.28
C LYS A 68 9.82 -1.72 -15.76
N ASP A 69 8.73 -1.79 -15.02
CA ASP A 69 8.75 -1.65 -13.57
C ASP A 69 9.53 -2.80 -12.92
N ILE A 70 10.36 -2.47 -11.93
CA ILE A 70 11.19 -3.46 -11.24
C ILE A 70 10.35 -4.48 -10.47
N ASN A 71 9.16 -4.10 -9.96
CA ASN A 71 8.28 -5.05 -9.29
C ASN A 71 7.66 -6.01 -10.32
N VAL A 72 7.23 -5.52 -11.48
CA VAL A 72 6.70 -6.35 -12.56
C VAL A 72 7.74 -7.35 -13.07
N GLN A 73 9.00 -6.92 -13.23
CA GLN A 73 10.09 -7.80 -13.68
C GLN A 73 10.42 -8.92 -12.67
N ASN A 74 10.15 -8.68 -11.39
CA ASN A 74 10.39 -9.63 -10.30
C ASN A 74 9.10 -10.26 -9.76
N ALA A 75 7.98 -10.10 -10.48
CA ALA A 75 6.69 -10.62 -10.06
C ALA A 75 6.69 -12.15 -10.09
N ASP A 76 6.02 -12.76 -9.12
CA ASP A 76 5.73 -14.18 -9.12
C ASP A 76 4.56 -14.43 -10.08
N PRO A 77 4.75 -15.21 -11.16
CA PRO A 77 3.70 -15.44 -12.17
C PRO A 77 2.48 -16.19 -11.62
N THR A 78 2.58 -16.79 -10.43
CA THR A 78 1.47 -17.45 -9.73
C THR A 78 0.73 -16.53 -8.75
N ASP A 79 1.18 -15.28 -8.63
CA ASP A 79 0.68 -14.30 -7.66
C ASP A 79 0.38 -12.96 -8.35
N ILE A 80 -0.90 -12.75 -8.67
CA ILE A 80 -1.35 -11.54 -9.39
C ILE A 80 -1.08 -10.24 -8.63
N PHE A 81 -1.02 -10.27 -7.30
CA PHE A 81 -0.74 -9.08 -6.48
C PHE A 81 0.73 -8.68 -6.52
N SER A 82 1.63 -9.62 -6.85
CA SER A 82 3.06 -9.35 -7.01
C SER A 82 3.39 -8.40 -8.18
N TYR A 83 2.51 -8.29 -9.17
CA TYR A 83 2.64 -7.37 -10.30
C TYR A 83 2.30 -5.91 -9.94
N ARG A 84 1.54 -5.69 -8.85
CA ARG A 84 1.05 -4.36 -8.44
C ARG A 84 1.27 -4.11 -6.94
N PRO A 85 2.48 -4.27 -6.38
CA PRO A 85 2.67 -4.26 -4.93
C PRO A 85 2.45 -2.88 -4.27
N GLN A 86 2.34 -1.80 -5.06
CA GLN A 86 2.05 -0.45 -4.57
C GLN A 86 0.63 0.04 -4.89
N ASP A 87 -0.11 -0.74 -5.68
CA ASP A 87 -1.42 -0.39 -6.22
C ASP A 87 -2.31 -1.65 -6.23
N GLN A 88 -2.34 -2.41 -5.13
CA GLN A 88 -3.06 -3.69 -5.08
C GLN A 88 -4.56 -3.54 -5.32
N TRP A 89 -5.12 -2.37 -5.03
CA TRP A 89 -6.50 -2.00 -5.35
C TRP A 89 -6.84 -2.14 -6.84
N LEU A 90 -5.87 -1.99 -7.75
CA LEU A 90 -6.09 -2.17 -9.19
C LEU A 90 -6.46 -3.61 -9.55
N VAL A 91 -5.98 -4.60 -8.79
CA VAL A 91 -6.34 -6.01 -9.03
C VAL A 91 -7.84 -6.20 -8.78
N PHE A 92 -8.34 -5.63 -7.69
CA PHE A 92 -9.77 -5.65 -7.36
C PHE A 92 -10.59 -4.82 -8.36
N SER A 93 -10.13 -3.60 -8.68
CA SER A 93 -10.81 -2.73 -9.65
C SER A 93 -10.88 -3.37 -11.04
N GLN A 94 -9.79 -3.98 -11.54
CA GLN A 94 -9.77 -4.67 -12.83
C GLN A 94 -10.81 -5.79 -12.87
N TYR A 95 -10.88 -6.61 -11.83
CA TYR A 95 -11.86 -7.68 -11.74
C TYR A 95 -13.31 -7.17 -11.79
N LEU A 96 -13.61 -6.10 -11.04
CA LEU A 96 -14.94 -5.48 -11.05
C LEU A 96 -15.27 -4.89 -12.43
N HIS A 97 -14.29 -4.29 -13.11
CA HIS A 97 -14.44 -3.78 -14.47
C HIS A 97 -14.72 -4.89 -15.48
N GLU A 98 -13.93 -5.97 -15.49
CA GLU A 98 -14.14 -7.13 -16.37
C GLU A 98 -15.48 -7.83 -16.11
N SER A 99 -15.94 -7.79 -14.86
CA SER A 99 -17.24 -8.33 -14.43
C SER A 99 -18.42 -7.40 -14.74
N LYS A 100 -18.18 -6.24 -15.39
CA LYS A 100 -19.18 -5.22 -15.72
C LYS A 100 -19.90 -4.63 -14.51
N TYR A 101 -19.34 -4.77 -13.30
CA TYR A 101 -19.93 -4.22 -12.08
C TYR A 101 -20.10 -2.69 -12.18
N PHE A 102 -19.14 -2.01 -12.79
CA PHE A 102 -19.17 -0.56 -12.93
C PHE A 102 -20.19 -0.06 -13.97
N ASP A 103 -20.70 -0.88 -14.89
CA ASP A 103 -21.51 -0.40 -16.03
C ASP A 103 -22.80 0.30 -15.59
N SER A 104 -23.38 -0.10 -14.46
CA SER A 104 -24.59 0.50 -13.88
C SER A 104 -24.31 1.71 -12.99
N LEU A 105 -23.06 1.96 -12.61
CA LEU A 105 -22.68 3.01 -11.67
C LEU A 105 -22.42 4.34 -12.38
N SER A 106 -22.87 5.44 -11.78
CA SER A 106 -22.50 6.79 -12.20
C SER A 106 -20.99 7.03 -12.07
N ASP A 107 -20.48 8.06 -12.74
CA ASP A 107 -19.05 8.43 -12.62
C ASP A 107 -18.68 8.79 -11.17
N GLY A 108 -19.62 9.32 -10.39
CA GLY A 108 -19.41 9.62 -8.97
C GLY A 108 -19.30 8.36 -8.12
N GLU A 109 -20.21 7.40 -8.29
CA GLU A 109 -20.21 6.13 -7.57
C GLU A 109 -18.98 5.29 -7.91
N LEU A 110 -18.61 5.20 -9.18
CA LEU A 110 -17.40 4.49 -9.61
C LEU A 110 -16.15 5.05 -8.90
N LYS A 111 -15.95 6.38 -8.90
CA LYS A 111 -14.80 7.00 -8.22
C LYS A 111 -14.77 6.70 -6.73
N LYS A 112 -15.94 6.64 -6.09
CA LYS A 112 -16.05 6.29 -4.67
C LYS A 112 -15.60 4.84 -4.44
N VAL A 113 -16.10 3.89 -5.24
CA VAL A 113 -15.69 2.48 -5.12
C VAL A 113 -14.19 2.32 -5.32
N GLU A 114 -13.59 2.93 -6.35
CA GLU A 114 -12.14 2.86 -6.54
C GLU A 114 -11.35 3.51 -5.39
N SER A 115 -11.84 4.64 -4.88
CA SER A 115 -11.25 5.31 -3.72
C SER A 115 -11.30 4.43 -2.47
N ILE A 116 -12.44 3.79 -2.20
CA ILE A 116 -12.59 2.84 -1.09
C ILE A 116 -11.55 1.72 -1.19
N LEU A 117 -11.46 1.06 -2.35
CA LEU A 117 -10.49 -0.02 -2.58
C LEU A 117 -9.05 0.47 -2.39
N GLN A 118 -8.71 1.65 -2.93
CA GLN A 118 -7.40 2.26 -2.78
C GLN A 118 -7.06 2.50 -1.31
N HIS A 119 -7.98 3.10 -0.54
CA HIS A 119 -7.76 3.38 0.87
C HIS A 119 -7.65 2.11 1.72
N ILE A 120 -8.38 1.04 1.38
CA ILE A 120 -8.31 -0.25 2.08
C ILE A 120 -6.94 -0.92 1.86
N THR A 121 -6.36 -0.88 0.65
CA THR A 121 -5.07 -1.57 0.38
C THR A 121 -3.84 -0.72 0.70
N ASP A 122 -4.00 0.58 0.94
CA ASP A 122 -2.90 1.54 1.04
C ASP A 122 -1.86 1.17 2.11
N GLY A 123 -2.31 0.62 3.24
CA GLY A 123 -1.42 0.11 4.29
C GLY A 123 -0.51 -1.00 3.79
N MET A 124 -1.04 -1.99 3.08
CA MET A 124 -0.25 -3.12 2.54
C MET A 124 0.62 -2.73 1.35
N ASP A 125 0.17 -1.77 0.56
CA ASP A 125 0.95 -1.24 -0.55
C ASP A 125 2.25 -0.54 -0.09
N SER A 126 2.27 -0.02 1.14
CA SER A 126 3.48 0.60 1.73
C SER A 126 4.62 -0.40 1.97
N LEU A 127 4.34 -1.70 1.93
CA LEU A 127 5.32 -2.77 2.13
C LEU A 127 6.04 -3.20 0.85
N ALA A 128 5.81 -2.51 -0.26
CA ALA A 128 6.51 -2.79 -1.51
C ALA A 128 8.03 -2.69 -1.32
N LYS A 129 8.74 -3.76 -1.68
CA LYS A 129 10.20 -3.86 -1.51
C LYS A 129 10.96 -2.83 -2.34
N TYR A 130 10.44 -2.52 -3.53
CA TYR A 130 11.05 -1.58 -4.45
C TYR A 130 10.11 -0.39 -4.69
N ALA A 131 10.68 0.81 -4.68
CA ALA A 131 9.93 2.05 -4.86
C ALA A 131 9.18 2.13 -6.20
N GLY A 132 9.62 1.38 -7.23
CA GLY A 132 8.93 1.15 -8.50
C GLY A 132 8.21 2.34 -9.13
N ILE A 133 7.23 2.03 -9.99
CA ILE A 133 6.23 2.94 -10.49
C ILE A 133 5.05 2.89 -9.51
N ASN A 134 4.64 4.07 -9.07
CA ASN A 134 3.47 4.31 -8.21
C ASN A 134 2.62 5.35 -8.93
N LEU A 135 1.40 4.98 -9.34
CA LEU A 135 0.58 5.79 -10.25
C LEU A 135 0.29 7.20 -9.76
N PHE A 136 0.26 7.40 -8.44
CA PHE A 136 -0.06 8.69 -7.82
C PHE A 136 1.14 9.34 -7.13
N GLY A 137 2.31 8.69 -7.16
CA GLY A 137 3.54 9.20 -6.55
C GLY A 137 3.42 9.45 -5.03
N ILE A 138 2.41 8.87 -4.38
CA ILE A 138 2.15 9.09 -2.96
C ILE A 138 3.20 8.30 -2.18
N LYS A 139 4.10 9.02 -1.51
CA LYS A 139 5.04 8.39 -0.56
C LYS A 139 4.28 7.86 0.64
N LYS A 140 4.14 6.54 0.71
CA LYS A 140 3.53 5.86 1.84
C LYS A 140 4.55 5.79 2.98
N GLN A 141 4.12 6.12 4.20
CA GLN A 141 4.98 5.98 5.38
C GLN A 141 5.26 4.50 5.62
N GLN A 142 6.52 4.16 5.87
CA GLN A 142 6.91 2.79 6.18
C GLN A 142 6.27 2.36 7.50
N LEU A 143 5.52 1.25 7.47
CA LEU A 143 4.95 0.62 8.65
C LEU A 143 6.00 -0.12 9.46
N ASN A 144 5.81 -0.23 10.77
CA ASN A 144 6.47 -1.27 11.57
C ASN A 144 5.77 -2.62 11.40
N SER A 145 6.44 -3.70 11.79
CA SER A 145 5.93 -5.07 11.70
C SER A 145 4.54 -5.25 12.29
N TYR A 146 4.34 -4.76 13.52
CA TYR A 146 3.06 -4.83 14.22
C TYR A 146 1.96 -3.96 13.58
N GLU A 147 2.31 -2.88 12.88
CA GLU A 147 1.34 -2.07 12.12
C GLU A 147 0.93 -2.79 10.84
N ALA A 148 1.88 -3.49 10.19
CA ALA A 148 1.60 -4.32 9.04
C ALA A 148 0.66 -5.49 9.38
N HIS A 149 0.83 -6.12 10.55
CA HIS A 149 -0.08 -7.17 11.04
C HIS A 149 -1.51 -6.63 11.24
N LEU A 150 -1.63 -5.44 11.83
CA LEU A 150 -2.92 -4.77 12.04
C LEU A 150 -3.60 -4.39 10.71
N GLU A 151 -2.85 -3.79 9.79
CA GLU A 151 -3.33 -3.41 8.46
C GLU A 151 -3.78 -4.61 7.62
N LEU A 152 -3.02 -5.71 7.63
CA LEU A 152 -3.44 -6.94 6.97
C LEU A 152 -4.79 -7.42 7.53
N ALA A 153 -4.92 -7.46 8.85
CA ALA A 153 -6.14 -7.93 9.49
C ALA A 153 -7.34 -7.03 9.16
N SER A 154 -7.18 -5.71 9.29
CA SER A 154 -8.28 -4.79 9.05
C SER A 154 -8.64 -4.64 7.58
N SER A 155 -7.67 -4.58 6.66
CA SER A 155 -7.97 -4.49 5.22
C SER A 155 -8.66 -5.75 4.72
N THR A 156 -8.28 -6.92 5.22
CA THR A 156 -8.97 -8.19 4.95
C THR A 156 -10.45 -8.11 5.36
N ALA A 157 -10.72 -7.69 6.60
CA ALA A 157 -12.09 -7.58 7.10
C ALA A 157 -12.89 -6.50 6.34
N ALA A 158 -12.26 -5.38 5.99
CA ALA A 158 -12.87 -4.30 5.22
C ALA A 158 -13.23 -4.75 3.79
N LEU A 159 -12.35 -5.49 3.10
CA LEU A 159 -12.65 -6.09 1.79
C LEU A 159 -13.80 -7.11 1.88
N GLN A 160 -13.86 -7.89 2.95
CA GLN A 160 -14.96 -8.82 3.18
C GLN A 160 -16.28 -8.07 3.38
N HIS A 161 -16.27 -7.00 4.18
CA HIS A 161 -17.44 -6.14 4.37
C HIS A 161 -17.88 -5.48 3.06
N PHE A 162 -16.93 -4.99 2.25
CA PHE A 162 -17.20 -4.47 0.91
C PHE A 162 -17.89 -5.53 0.03
N SER A 163 -17.34 -6.75 -0.03
CA SER A 163 -17.90 -7.85 -0.80
C SER A 163 -19.33 -8.19 -0.38
N ASP A 164 -19.58 -8.26 0.94
CA ASP A 164 -20.88 -8.60 1.50
C ASP A 164 -21.94 -7.49 1.30
N THR A 165 -21.49 -6.23 1.19
CA THR A 165 -22.39 -5.07 1.09
C THR A 165 -22.71 -4.71 -0.36
N PHE A 166 -21.72 -4.74 -1.24
CA PHE A 166 -21.84 -4.17 -2.59
C PHE A 166 -21.94 -5.19 -3.72
N LEU A 167 -21.59 -6.45 -3.46
CA LEU A 167 -21.49 -7.47 -4.49
C LEU A 167 -22.50 -8.60 -4.26
N SER A 168 -22.91 -9.25 -5.35
CA SER A 168 -23.78 -10.41 -5.31
C SER A 168 -23.47 -11.38 -6.45
N GLY A 169 -24.01 -12.60 -6.37
CA GLY A 169 -23.85 -13.64 -7.39
C GLY A 169 -22.40 -14.01 -7.68
N ASP A 170 -22.11 -14.32 -8.95
CA ASP A 170 -20.78 -14.76 -9.41
C ASP A 170 -19.70 -13.69 -9.20
N VAL A 171 -20.06 -12.40 -9.31
CA VAL A 171 -19.14 -11.28 -9.08
C VAL A 171 -18.61 -11.33 -7.65
N LYS A 172 -19.49 -11.53 -6.67
CA LYS A 172 -19.10 -11.69 -5.27
C LYS A 172 -18.19 -12.89 -5.07
N THR A 173 -18.53 -14.05 -5.63
CA THR A 173 -17.74 -15.28 -5.45
C THR A 173 -16.31 -15.13 -5.97
N GLY A 174 -16.12 -14.55 -7.15
CA GLY A 174 -14.76 -14.30 -7.65
C GLY A 174 -14.03 -13.19 -6.88
N PHE A 175 -14.74 -12.18 -6.38
CA PHE A 175 -14.13 -11.16 -5.51
C PHE A 175 -13.67 -11.76 -4.19
N ASP A 176 -14.47 -12.62 -3.56
CA ASP A 176 -14.11 -13.34 -2.33
C ASP A 176 -12.86 -14.21 -2.54
N GLN A 177 -12.72 -14.83 -3.71
CA GLN A 177 -11.50 -15.55 -4.07
C GLN A 177 -10.28 -14.62 -4.21
N LEU A 178 -10.45 -13.43 -4.78
CA LEU A 178 -9.37 -12.42 -4.84
C LEU A 178 -8.96 -11.94 -3.45
N ILE A 179 -9.89 -11.84 -2.50
CA ILE A 179 -9.55 -11.53 -1.10
C ILE A 179 -8.64 -12.63 -0.54
N GLN A 180 -8.92 -13.92 -0.80
CA GLN A 180 -8.05 -15.01 -0.36
C GLN A 180 -6.64 -14.92 -0.97
N ASP A 181 -6.56 -14.56 -2.25
CA ASP A 181 -5.27 -14.39 -2.94
C ASP A 181 -4.50 -13.18 -2.38
N TYR A 182 -5.19 -12.07 -2.07
CA TYR A 182 -4.62 -10.89 -1.39
C TYR A 182 -4.09 -11.24 0.00
N VAL A 183 -4.86 -11.98 0.79
CA VAL A 183 -4.45 -12.43 2.13
C VAL A 183 -3.23 -13.33 2.01
N ARG A 184 -3.26 -14.32 1.11
CA ARG A 184 -2.11 -15.23 0.91
C ARG A 184 -0.85 -14.47 0.49
N HIS A 185 -0.97 -13.49 -0.41
CA HIS A 185 0.14 -12.63 -0.83
C HIS A 185 0.71 -11.84 0.34
N ASN A 186 -0.14 -11.10 1.05
CA ASN A 186 0.32 -10.18 2.09
C ASN A 186 0.73 -10.89 3.39
N THR A 187 0.15 -12.05 3.73
CA THR A 187 0.62 -12.87 4.85
C THR A 187 2.10 -13.23 4.65
N LYS A 188 2.49 -13.72 3.46
CA LYS A 188 3.90 -14.04 3.17
C LYS A 188 4.82 -12.82 3.37
N LYS A 189 4.34 -11.62 3.06
CA LYS A 189 5.10 -10.38 3.27
C LYS A 189 5.23 -10.04 4.75
N VAL A 190 4.13 -10.02 5.50
CA VAL A 190 4.14 -9.48 6.87
C VAL A 190 4.78 -10.40 7.91
N MET A 191 4.88 -11.71 7.64
CA MET A 191 5.46 -12.68 8.60
C MET A 191 6.93 -12.39 8.90
N ASP A 192 7.70 -12.02 7.88
CA ASP A 192 9.15 -11.73 8.00
C ASP A 192 9.47 -10.23 7.88
N TYR A 193 8.44 -9.38 7.84
CA TYR A 193 8.62 -7.95 7.63
C TYR A 193 9.12 -7.25 8.89
N GLN A 194 10.09 -6.36 8.71
CA GLN A 194 10.56 -5.40 9.70
C GLN A 194 10.84 -4.06 9.03
N SER A 195 10.49 -2.97 9.69
CA SER A 195 10.91 -1.64 9.22
C SER A 195 12.42 -1.47 9.35
N VAL A 196 12.98 -0.50 8.62
CA VAL A 196 14.40 -0.14 8.74
C VAL A 196 14.74 0.21 10.18
N GLU A 197 13.80 0.82 10.88
CA GLU A 197 13.98 1.25 12.26
C GLU A 197 13.94 0.09 13.25
N GLU A 198 13.05 -0.89 13.07
CA GLU A 198 13.04 -2.12 13.87
C GLU A 198 14.34 -2.90 13.70
N ILE A 199 14.83 -3.02 12.46
CA ILE A 199 16.13 -3.63 12.16
C ILE A 199 17.25 -2.87 12.88
N PHE A 200 17.23 -1.53 12.83
CA PHE A 200 18.22 -0.71 13.52
C PHE A 200 18.18 -0.89 15.04
N TYR A 201 17.00 -0.90 15.65
CA TYR A 201 16.85 -1.14 17.08
C TYR A 201 17.33 -2.53 17.49
N ALA A 202 16.96 -3.57 16.73
CA ALA A 202 17.39 -4.94 16.99
C ALA A 202 18.90 -5.11 16.85
N ALA A 203 19.51 -4.50 15.82
CA ALA A 203 20.96 -4.52 15.62
C ALA A 203 21.69 -3.76 16.74
N ARG A 204 21.25 -2.53 17.04
CA ARG A 204 21.87 -1.68 18.06
C ARG A 204 21.78 -2.31 19.46
N ALA A 205 20.69 -2.98 19.78
CA ALA A 205 20.50 -3.60 21.09
C ALA A 205 21.47 -4.77 21.39
N LYS A 206 22.17 -5.28 20.36
CA LYS A 206 23.21 -6.33 20.48
C LYS A 206 24.62 -5.76 20.67
N ILE A 207 24.82 -4.46 20.48
CA ILE A 207 26.13 -3.82 20.58
C ILE A 207 26.36 -3.37 22.02
N ASN A 208 27.61 -3.47 22.50
CA ASN A 208 27.99 -2.92 23.80
C ASN A 208 27.74 -1.40 23.81
N PRO A 209 27.20 -0.83 24.90
CA PRO A 209 26.95 0.60 24.99
C PRO A 209 28.26 1.37 24.74
N LEU A 210 28.26 2.27 23.76
CA LEU A 210 29.37 3.20 23.57
C LEU A 210 29.42 4.13 24.80
N ASN A 211 30.63 4.41 25.30
CA ASN A 211 30.83 5.35 26.40
C ASN A 211 30.70 6.79 25.89
N VAL A 212 29.47 7.20 25.58
CA VAL A 212 29.12 8.53 25.07
C VAL A 212 28.23 9.20 26.12
N PRO A 213 28.51 10.47 26.49
CA PRO A 213 27.63 11.21 27.38
C PRO A 213 26.28 11.45 26.70
N LEU A 214 25.21 10.91 27.30
CA LEU A 214 23.83 11.10 26.85
C LEU A 214 23.06 11.97 27.84
N THR A 215 22.15 12.79 27.33
CA THR A 215 21.16 13.44 28.20
C THR A 215 20.22 12.39 28.81
N TYR A 216 19.54 12.74 29.90
CA TYR A 216 18.56 11.85 30.53
C TYR A 216 17.48 11.37 29.55
N GLN A 217 16.97 12.25 28.69
CA GLN A 217 15.96 11.89 27.68
C GLN A 217 16.52 10.93 26.63
N GLN A 218 17.74 11.17 26.15
CA GLN A 218 18.40 10.30 25.18
C GLN A 218 18.66 8.90 25.78
N ALA A 219 19.13 8.84 27.03
CA ALA A 219 19.37 7.58 27.73
C ALA A 219 18.08 6.77 27.92
N ARG A 220 16.96 7.42 28.28
CA ARG A 220 15.65 6.76 28.40
C ARG A 220 15.12 6.27 27.06
N HIS A 221 15.17 7.11 26.02
CA HIS A 221 14.74 6.71 24.68
C HIS A 221 15.56 5.53 24.16
N LEU A 222 16.89 5.57 24.36
CA LEU A 222 17.80 4.48 24.01
C LEU A 222 17.48 3.19 24.77
N SER A 223 17.26 3.26 26.08
CA SER A 223 16.89 2.11 26.92
C SER A 223 15.60 1.46 26.43
N MET A 224 14.54 2.25 26.25
CA MET A 224 13.24 1.78 25.78
C MET A 224 13.32 1.15 24.39
N THR A 225 13.90 1.85 23.41
CA THR A 225 14.01 1.31 22.04
C THR A 225 14.90 0.07 21.96
N ASN A 226 15.94 -0.04 22.79
CA ASN A 226 16.74 -1.28 22.89
C ASN A 226 15.95 -2.45 23.48
N LYS A 227 15.06 -2.21 24.45
CA LYS A 227 14.20 -3.26 24.99
C LYS A 227 13.19 -3.72 23.95
N LEU A 228 12.56 -2.79 23.23
CA LEU A 228 11.68 -3.11 22.10
C LEU A 228 12.42 -3.94 21.02
N GLY A 229 13.62 -3.53 20.63
CA GLY A 229 14.44 -4.25 19.65
C GLY A 229 14.97 -5.63 20.11
N LYS A 230 14.88 -5.94 21.41
CA LYS A 230 15.21 -7.28 21.94
C LYS A 230 14.02 -8.23 21.97
N THR A 231 12.80 -7.71 21.80
CA THR A 231 11.61 -8.55 21.77
C THR A 231 11.64 -9.43 20.52
N ILE A 232 11.48 -10.74 20.71
CA ILE A 232 11.40 -11.72 19.63
C ILE A 232 9.94 -12.19 19.54
N TYR A 233 9.43 -12.25 18.32
CA TYR A 233 8.10 -12.76 18.01
C TYR A 233 8.25 -14.07 17.23
N THR A 234 7.60 -15.13 17.68
CA THR A 234 7.50 -16.37 16.90
C THR A 234 6.44 -16.21 15.82
N HIS A 235 6.48 -17.08 14.81
CA HIS A 235 5.48 -17.08 13.75
C HIS A 235 4.08 -17.34 14.33
N GLU A 236 3.96 -18.26 15.29
CA GLU A 236 2.69 -18.60 15.93
C GLU A 236 2.09 -17.40 16.69
N GLU A 237 2.92 -16.59 17.33
CA GLU A 237 2.47 -15.36 18.02
C GLU A 237 1.97 -14.31 17.02
N ILE A 238 2.65 -14.16 15.88
CA ILE A 238 2.24 -13.26 14.80
C ILE A 238 0.93 -13.73 14.17
N GLU A 239 0.82 -15.01 13.83
CA GLU A 239 -0.41 -15.58 13.28
C GLU A 239 -1.58 -15.42 14.26
N SER A 240 -1.34 -15.66 15.55
CA SER A 240 -2.36 -15.50 16.58
C SER A 240 -2.83 -14.04 16.69
N VAL A 241 -1.92 -13.06 16.69
CA VAL A 241 -2.33 -11.65 16.81
C VAL A 241 -3.08 -11.16 15.57
N ILE A 242 -2.64 -11.55 14.37
CA ILE A 242 -3.35 -11.24 13.12
C ILE A 242 -4.77 -11.82 13.15
N LYS A 243 -4.92 -13.08 13.57
CA LYS A 243 -6.23 -13.73 13.67
C LYS A 243 -7.15 -13.01 14.66
N ASN A 244 -6.63 -12.63 15.83
CA ASN A 244 -7.42 -11.91 16.83
C ASN A 244 -7.89 -10.55 16.29
N TYR A 245 -7.03 -9.80 15.61
CA TYR A 245 -7.44 -8.56 14.94
C TYR A 245 -8.52 -8.81 13.89
N GLN A 246 -8.36 -9.84 13.05
CA GLN A 246 -9.37 -10.19 12.05
C GLN A 246 -10.73 -10.50 12.68
N GLU A 247 -10.76 -11.21 13.79
CA GLU A 247 -11.98 -11.48 14.54
C GLU A 247 -12.60 -10.18 15.07
N MET A 248 -11.80 -9.28 15.66
CA MET A 248 -12.27 -7.97 16.13
C MET A 248 -12.85 -7.11 15.00
N PHE A 249 -12.14 -6.96 13.88
CA PHE A 249 -12.61 -6.12 12.76
C PHE A 249 -13.85 -6.68 12.07
N LYS A 250 -14.10 -8.00 12.12
CA LYS A 250 -15.34 -8.61 11.62
C LYS A 250 -16.58 -8.23 12.47
N GLU A 251 -16.39 -7.80 13.71
CA GLU A 251 -17.48 -7.34 14.59
C GLU A 251 -18.09 -6.01 14.09
N ILE A 252 -17.36 -5.23 13.28
CA ILE A 252 -17.83 -3.93 12.78
C ILE A 252 -18.99 -4.12 11.79
N LYS A 253 -20.20 -3.70 12.18
CA LYS A 253 -21.40 -3.71 11.32
C LYS A 253 -21.95 -2.32 11.05
N ASN A 254 -21.58 -1.35 11.87
CA ASN A 254 -22.02 0.05 11.81
C ASN A 254 -20.96 0.97 12.44
N GLU A 255 -21.21 2.28 12.38
CA GLU A 255 -20.30 3.31 12.89
C GLU A 255 -20.12 3.27 14.42
N ASP A 256 -21.15 2.88 15.17
CA ASP A 256 -21.09 2.76 16.63
C ASP A 256 -20.10 1.67 17.07
N ASP A 257 -20.00 0.58 16.30
CA ASP A 257 -19.06 -0.52 16.58
C ASP A 257 -17.60 -0.09 16.39
N LEU A 258 -17.32 0.77 15.40
CA LEU A 258 -15.97 1.10 14.92
C LEU A 258 -15.06 1.61 16.05
N SER A 259 -15.53 2.61 16.80
CA SER A 259 -14.73 3.21 17.89
C SER A 259 -14.34 2.18 18.95
N SER A 260 -15.26 1.26 19.29
CA SER A 260 -15.02 0.23 20.29
C SER A 260 -14.01 -0.81 19.80
N VAL A 261 -14.09 -1.21 18.53
CA VAL A 261 -13.16 -2.17 17.91
C VAL A 261 -11.76 -1.57 17.79
N LEU A 262 -11.64 -0.31 17.37
CA LEU A 262 -10.35 0.37 17.28
C LEU A 262 -9.68 0.48 18.66
N LEU A 263 -10.45 0.72 19.72
CA LEU A 263 -9.92 0.75 21.09
C LEU A 263 -9.35 -0.63 21.50
N LYS A 264 -10.11 -1.70 21.29
CA LYS A 264 -9.66 -3.09 21.58
C LYS A 264 -8.40 -3.44 20.78
N ALA A 265 -8.38 -3.12 19.49
CA ALA A 265 -7.24 -3.39 18.62
C ALA A 265 -5.99 -2.62 19.07
N LYS A 266 -6.15 -1.38 19.53
CA LYS A 266 -5.08 -0.57 20.11
C LYS A 266 -4.54 -1.17 21.40
N GLU A 267 -5.40 -1.62 22.30
CA GLU A 267 -4.98 -2.28 23.53
C GLU A 267 -4.16 -3.55 23.23
N GLN A 268 -4.67 -4.41 22.35
CA GLN A 268 -3.98 -5.63 21.94
C GLN A 268 -2.65 -5.36 21.24
N LEU A 269 -2.56 -4.32 20.40
CA LEU A 269 -1.30 -3.88 19.79
C LEU A 269 -0.28 -3.46 20.85
N LEU A 270 -0.69 -2.68 21.85
CA LEU A 270 0.22 -2.25 22.90
C LEU A 270 0.69 -3.42 23.76
N GLU A 271 -0.18 -4.37 24.08
CA GLU A 271 0.18 -5.58 24.81
C GLU A 271 1.17 -6.44 24.02
N PHE A 272 0.89 -6.67 22.74
CA PHE A 272 1.74 -7.45 21.86
C PHE A 272 3.14 -6.83 21.72
N VAL A 273 3.21 -5.54 21.41
CA VAL A 273 4.49 -4.86 21.17
C VAL A 273 5.33 -4.73 22.45
N THR A 274 4.69 -4.53 23.60
CA THR A 274 5.39 -4.34 24.87
C THR A 274 5.61 -5.62 25.69
N LYS A 275 5.26 -6.81 25.16
CA LYS A 275 5.38 -8.09 25.88
C LYS A 275 6.78 -8.39 26.45
N GLY A 276 7.83 -7.90 25.78
CA GLY A 276 9.22 -8.07 26.21
C GLY A 276 9.65 -7.15 27.37
N ILE A 277 8.76 -6.28 27.85
CA ILE A 277 9.02 -5.27 28.87
C ILE A 277 8.09 -5.52 30.06
N SER A 278 8.67 -5.75 31.24
CA SER A 278 7.87 -5.96 32.46
C SER A 278 7.01 -4.72 32.76
N PRO A 279 5.74 -4.86 33.17
CA PRO A 279 4.91 -3.73 33.61
C PRO A 279 5.48 -2.92 34.79
N LYS A 280 6.41 -3.50 35.56
CA LYS A 280 7.12 -2.83 36.67
C LYS A 280 8.36 -2.07 36.21
N ASP A 281 8.77 -2.23 34.96
CA ASP A 281 9.92 -1.55 34.37
C ASP A 281 9.59 -0.07 34.08
N ALA A 282 10.51 0.83 34.39
CA ALA A 282 10.35 2.27 34.18
C ALA A 282 10.16 2.66 32.68
N ASP A 283 10.56 1.79 31.76
CA ASP A 283 10.39 1.98 30.32
C ASP A 283 9.05 1.46 29.80
N TYR A 284 8.26 0.72 30.58
CA TYR A 284 7.00 0.11 30.09
C TYR A 284 5.99 1.16 29.61
N GLN A 285 5.68 2.16 30.43
CA GLN A 285 4.77 3.23 30.03
C GLN A 285 5.35 4.11 28.92
N LEU A 286 6.68 4.28 28.91
CA LEU A 286 7.35 5.02 27.84
C LEU A 286 7.20 4.30 26.50
N ALA A 287 7.36 2.97 26.49
CA ALA A 287 7.16 2.13 25.31
C ALA A 287 5.71 2.19 24.82
N LYS A 288 4.70 2.07 25.72
CA LYS A 288 3.29 2.20 25.32
C LYS A 288 2.99 3.54 24.67
N ASN A 289 3.50 4.64 25.23
CA ASN A 289 3.31 5.98 24.66
C ASN A 289 4.01 6.13 23.31
N PHE A 290 5.24 5.64 23.20
CA PHE A 290 6.00 5.65 21.95
C PHE A 290 5.28 4.88 20.83
N VAL A 291 4.83 3.66 21.12
CA VAL A 291 4.10 2.83 20.18
C VAL A 291 2.78 3.49 19.79
N THR A 292 2.04 4.06 20.76
CA THR A 292 0.79 4.79 20.49
C THR A 292 0.99 5.96 19.52
N GLN A 293 2.05 6.75 19.71
CA GLN A 293 2.36 7.88 18.84
C GLN A 293 2.74 7.39 17.43
N ARG A 294 3.53 6.32 17.35
CA ARG A 294 3.96 5.71 16.09
C ARG A 294 2.80 5.16 15.27
N SER A 295 1.91 4.41 15.91
CA SER A 295 0.80 3.75 15.25
C SER A 295 -0.39 4.67 14.95
N ASN A 296 -0.33 5.94 15.35
CA ASN A 296 -1.44 6.87 15.25
C ASN A 296 -1.94 7.04 13.80
N ASP A 297 -1.03 7.18 12.85
CA ASP A 297 -1.39 7.38 11.45
C ASP A 297 -1.96 6.10 10.83
N THR A 298 -1.51 4.93 11.28
CA THR A 298 -2.10 3.63 10.96
C THR A 298 -3.54 3.53 11.46
N PHE A 299 -3.81 3.85 12.73
CA PHE A 299 -5.19 3.84 13.24
C PHE A 299 -6.10 4.84 12.52
N LYS A 300 -5.59 6.04 12.20
CA LYS A 300 -6.36 7.02 11.41
C LYS A 300 -6.68 6.52 10.00
N ARG A 301 -5.73 5.88 9.34
CA ARG A 301 -5.97 5.29 8.01
C ARG A 301 -7.03 4.21 8.07
N ILE A 302 -6.93 3.31 9.05
CA ILE A 302 -7.92 2.26 9.32
C ILE A 302 -9.31 2.86 9.56
N GLU A 303 -9.39 3.81 10.50
CA GLU A 303 -10.63 4.51 10.82
C GLU A 303 -11.25 5.17 9.58
N ASN A 304 -10.45 5.86 8.75
CA ASN A 304 -10.92 6.57 7.58
C ASN A 304 -11.59 5.64 6.55
N TYR A 305 -10.96 4.52 6.17
CA TYR A 305 -11.59 3.65 5.16
C TYR A 305 -12.79 2.89 5.72
N TRP A 306 -12.84 2.62 7.03
CA TRP A 306 -14.04 2.06 7.64
C TRP A 306 -15.19 3.08 7.63
N HIS A 307 -14.94 4.35 7.92
CA HIS A 307 -15.95 5.40 7.75
C HIS A 307 -16.46 5.47 6.32
N MET A 308 -15.57 5.39 5.32
CA MET A 308 -15.98 5.38 3.91
C MET A 308 -16.88 4.19 3.57
N LEU A 309 -16.63 3.00 4.14
CA LEU A 309 -17.47 1.81 3.95
C LEU A 309 -18.83 1.91 4.65
N LEU A 310 -18.85 2.46 5.87
CA LEU A 310 -20.03 2.46 6.74
C LEU A 310 -21.01 3.59 6.44
N GLN A 311 -20.55 4.68 5.82
CA GLN A 311 -21.38 5.82 5.40
C GLN A 311 -22.31 5.51 4.21
N GLU A 312 -22.21 4.32 3.59
CA GLU A 312 -23.02 3.93 2.43
C GLU A 312 -24.35 3.22 2.79
N LYS A 313 -25.01 3.63 3.90
CA LYS A 313 -26.41 3.25 4.20
C LYS A 313 -27.38 4.40 4.00
#